data_AF-A0A7X6VXU7-F1
#
_entry.id   AF-A0A7X6VXU7-F1
#
_cell.length_a   1.000
_cell.length_b   1.000
_cell.length_c   1.000
_cell.angle_alpha   90.00
_cell.angle_beta   90.00
_cell.angle_gamma   90.00
#
_symmetry.space_group_name_H-M   'P 1'
#
loop_
_entity.id
_entity.type
_entity.pdbx_description
1 polymer ?
#
loop_
_entity_poly.entity_id
_entity_poly.type
_entity_poly.pdbx_seq_one_letter_code
_entity_poly.pdbx_strand_id
1 'polypeptide(L)'
;MDKTADSPRELKLWYDQPANEWTEALPVGNGRLGAMVFGGVQTERIQLNEESLWTGGPIERANPEALENLEKVRQLLFEGKFAEGDRLAQQKIMGKRIDAGKHTYQTLGDL
;
A
#
# COMPACT_ATOMS: atom_id res chain seq x y z
N MET A 1 -43.80 23.54 24.35
CA MET A 1 -42.38 23.87 24.60
C MET A 1 -41.57 22.92 23.76
N ASP A 2 -41.03 23.48 22.69
CA ASP A 2 -40.34 22.80 21.60
C ASP A 2 -38.99 22.26 22.09
N LYS A 3 -38.76 20.96 21.94
CA LYS A 3 -37.46 20.33 22.23
C LYS A 3 -36.62 20.51 20.98
N THR A 4 -35.81 21.55 20.94
CA THR A 4 -34.77 21.74 19.91
C THR A 4 -33.88 20.50 19.90
N ALA A 5 -33.98 19.69 18.84
CA ALA A 5 -33.09 18.58 18.61
C ALA A 5 -31.67 19.11 18.40
N ASP A 6 -30.74 18.60 19.21
CA ASP A 6 -29.31 18.81 19.07
C ASP A 6 -28.88 18.32 17.68
N SER A 7 -28.49 19.24 16.80
CA SER A 7 -28.06 18.89 15.45
C SER A 7 -26.71 18.18 15.57
N PRO A 8 -26.55 16.94 15.06
CA PRO A 8 -25.30 16.22 15.18
C PRO A 8 -24.19 17.07 14.55
N ARG A 9 -23.07 17.24 15.27
CA ARG A 9 -21.88 17.92 14.73
C ARG A 9 -21.53 17.27 13.38
N GLU A 10 -21.75 18.00 12.29
CA GLU A 10 -21.38 17.54 10.95
C GLU A 10 -19.87 17.43 10.86
N LEU A 11 -19.36 16.20 10.95
CA LEU A 11 -17.96 15.90 10.63
C LEU A 11 -17.80 15.92 9.12
N LYS A 12 -17.52 17.10 8.58
CA LYS A 12 -17.42 17.35 7.14
C LYS A 12 -16.08 17.95 6.77
N LEU A 13 -15.51 17.45 5.69
CA LEU A 13 -14.45 18.14 4.94
C LEU A 13 -15.11 18.92 3.81
N TRP A 14 -14.83 20.22 3.73
CA TRP A 14 -15.38 21.12 2.71
C TRP A 14 -14.32 22.10 2.25
N TYR A 15 -14.39 22.50 0.98
CA TYR A 15 -13.41 23.36 0.33
C TYR A 15 -14.14 24.31 -0.62
N ASP A 16 -13.58 25.49 -0.82
CA ASP A 16 -14.11 26.56 -1.66
C ASP A 16 -13.57 26.54 -3.09
N GLN A 17 -12.64 25.63 -3.38
CA GLN A 17 -12.01 25.46 -4.69
C GLN A 17 -11.84 23.98 -5.06
N PRO A 18 -11.84 23.63 -6.36
CA PRO A 18 -11.49 22.30 -6.84
C PRO A 18 -10.04 21.91 -6.50
N ALA A 19 -9.78 20.61 -6.43
CA ALA A 19 -8.44 20.07 -6.29
C ALA A 19 -7.63 20.27 -7.58
N ASN A 20 -6.39 20.75 -7.45
CA ASN A 20 -5.42 20.78 -8.53
C ASN A 20 -4.50 19.54 -8.50
N GLU A 21 -4.24 19.03 -7.30
CA GLU A 21 -3.38 17.86 -7.07
C GLU A 21 -4.16 16.70 -6.44
N TRP A 22 -3.67 15.47 -6.65
CA TRP A 22 -4.33 14.26 -6.14
C TRP A 22 -4.50 14.26 -4.61
N THR A 23 -3.56 14.85 -3.87
CA THR A 23 -3.61 14.95 -2.40
C THR A 23 -4.68 15.91 -1.88
N GLU A 24 -5.26 16.74 -2.74
CA GLU A 24 -6.35 17.67 -2.39
C GLU A 24 -7.73 17.07 -2.71
N ALA A 25 -7.78 16.04 -3.57
CA ALA A 25 -9.01 15.36 -3.94
C ALA A 25 -9.60 14.55 -2.77
N LEU A 26 -10.93 14.38 -2.76
CA LEU A 26 -11.62 13.74 -1.65
C LEU A 26 -11.77 12.23 -1.88
N PRO A 27 -11.28 11.38 -0.95
CA PRO A 27 -11.43 9.93 -1.05
C PRO A 27 -12.85 9.51 -0.71
N VAL A 28 -13.42 8.65 -1.54
CA VAL A 28 -14.64 7.89 -1.26
C VAL A 28 -14.42 6.41 -1.58
N GLY A 29 -15.11 5.51 -0.90
CA GLY A 29 -14.98 4.08 -1.19
C GLY A 29 -15.95 3.21 -0.43
N ASN A 30 -16.09 1.97 -0.90
CA ASN A 30 -16.98 0.95 -0.31
C ASN A 30 -16.23 -0.30 0.17
N GLY A 31 -14.91 -0.19 0.38
CA GLY A 31 -14.02 -1.29 0.72
C GLY A 31 -13.37 -1.94 -0.50
N ARG A 32 -14.11 -2.12 -1.61
CA ARG A 32 -13.59 -2.72 -2.85
C ARG A 32 -13.22 -1.70 -3.91
N LEU A 33 -14.12 -0.77 -4.16
CA LEU A 33 -13.92 0.36 -5.08
C LEU A 33 -13.56 1.61 -4.27
N GLY A 34 -12.59 2.36 -4.78
CA GLY A 34 -12.19 3.66 -4.27
C GLY A 34 -12.17 4.70 -5.38
N ALA A 35 -12.36 5.95 -5.01
CA ALA A 35 -12.24 7.08 -5.92
C ALA A 35 -11.70 8.32 -5.22
N MET A 36 -11.00 9.15 -5.97
CA MET A 36 -10.56 10.48 -5.55
C MET A 36 -11.27 11.52 -6.42
N VAL A 37 -12.12 12.34 -5.79
CA VAL A 37 -12.98 13.31 -6.46
C VAL A 37 -12.32 14.68 -6.47
N PHE A 38 -12.09 15.26 -7.66
CA PHE A 38 -11.37 16.53 -7.81
C PHE A 38 -12.30 17.76 -7.71
N GLY A 39 -13.57 17.66 -8.10
CA GLY A 39 -14.54 18.76 -8.00
C GLY A 39 -14.43 19.77 -9.13
N GLY A 40 -13.89 19.38 -10.30
CA GLY A 40 -13.66 20.28 -11.43
C GLY A 40 -14.96 20.86 -12.01
N VAL A 41 -15.04 22.18 -12.17
CA VAL A 41 -16.29 22.89 -12.53
C VAL A 41 -16.69 22.67 -14.00
N GLN A 42 -15.73 22.82 -14.93
CA GLN A 42 -16.00 22.65 -16.38
C GLN A 42 -15.78 21.21 -16.84
N THR A 43 -14.81 20.54 -16.24
CA THR A 43 -14.47 19.15 -16.51
C THR A 43 -14.08 18.53 -15.19
N GLU A 44 -14.86 17.53 -14.77
CA GLU A 44 -14.57 16.75 -13.59
C GLU A 44 -13.50 15.70 -13.91
N ARG A 45 -12.75 15.30 -12.89
CA ARG A 45 -11.89 14.12 -12.90
C ARG A 45 -12.18 13.29 -11.66
N ILE A 46 -12.53 12.04 -11.87
CA ILE A 46 -12.65 11.07 -10.78
C ILE A 46 -11.60 9.97 -11.00
N GLN A 47 -10.53 10.00 -10.24
CA GLN A 47 -9.53 8.92 -10.29
C GLN A 47 -10.09 7.69 -9.57
N LEU A 48 -9.97 6.51 -10.17
CA LEU A 48 -10.57 5.27 -9.71
C LEU A 48 -9.53 4.24 -9.26
N ASN A 49 -9.93 3.45 -8.27
CA ASN A 49 -9.17 2.33 -7.71
C ASN A 49 -10.10 1.13 -7.48
N GLU A 50 -9.57 -0.08 -7.68
CA GLU A 50 -10.22 -1.35 -7.34
C GLU A 50 -9.22 -2.18 -6.54
N GLU A 51 -9.60 -2.74 -5.39
CA GLU A 51 -8.67 -3.32 -4.40
C GLU A 51 -7.82 -4.49 -4.94
N SER A 52 -8.32 -5.21 -5.93
CA SER A 52 -7.70 -6.42 -6.50
C SER A 52 -6.86 -6.16 -7.73
N LEU A 53 -6.75 -4.90 -8.17
CA LEU A 53 -5.93 -4.52 -9.32
C LEU A 53 -4.44 -4.41 -8.96
N TRP A 54 -3.71 -5.51 -9.15
CA TRP A 54 -2.27 -5.61 -8.91
C TRP A 54 -1.55 -6.17 -10.13
N THR A 55 -0.28 -5.80 -10.30
CA THR A 55 0.57 -6.42 -11.32
C THR A 55 1.07 -7.80 -10.89
N GLY A 56 1.32 -8.67 -11.86
CA GLY A 56 1.90 -9.99 -11.61
C GLY A 56 0.85 -11.05 -11.26
N GLY A 57 1.27 -12.08 -10.54
CA GLY A 57 0.46 -13.24 -10.18
C GLY A 57 1.18 -14.09 -9.14
N PRO A 58 0.63 -15.24 -8.73
CA PRO A 58 1.25 -16.08 -7.71
C PRO A 58 2.73 -16.37 -8.00
N ILE A 59 3.59 -16.24 -6.99
CA ILE A 59 5.03 -16.44 -7.13
C ILE A 59 5.58 -17.27 -5.96
N GLU A 60 6.42 -18.25 -6.29
CA GLU A 60 7.21 -18.99 -5.30
C GLU A 60 8.46 -18.18 -4.93
N ARG A 61 8.56 -17.79 -3.66
CA ARG A 61 9.65 -16.94 -3.16
C ARG A 61 10.58 -17.64 -2.20
N ALA A 62 10.24 -18.84 -1.73
CA ALA A 62 11.08 -19.56 -0.79
C ALA A 62 12.47 -19.78 -1.39
N ASN A 63 13.49 -19.47 -0.59
CA ASN A 63 14.85 -19.80 -0.96
C ASN A 63 15.12 -21.24 -0.51
N PRO A 64 15.38 -22.18 -1.44
CA PRO A 64 15.61 -23.58 -1.09
C PRO A 64 16.87 -23.76 -0.21
N GLU A 65 17.84 -22.84 -0.29
CA GLU A 65 19.06 -22.88 0.52
C GLU A 65 18.85 -22.39 1.97
N ALA A 66 17.69 -21.84 2.30
CA ALA A 66 17.47 -21.16 3.58
C ALA A 66 17.58 -22.11 4.77
N LEU A 67 16.96 -23.28 4.68
CA LEU A 67 16.95 -24.26 5.77
C LEU A 67 18.37 -24.74 6.09
N GLU A 68 19.16 -25.01 5.06
CA GLU A 68 20.54 -25.50 5.19
C GLU A 68 21.47 -24.47 5.85
N ASN A 69 21.21 -23.17 5.65
CA ASN A 69 22.06 -22.10 6.15
C ASN A 69 21.59 -21.49 7.48
N LEU A 70 20.41 -21.86 7.97
CA LEU A 70 19.79 -21.26 9.15
C LEU A 70 20.63 -21.41 10.41
N GLU A 71 21.13 -22.63 10.68
CA GLU A 71 21.96 -22.91 11.86
C GLU A 71 23.29 -22.13 11.83
N LYS A 72 23.91 -22.02 10.65
CA LYS A 72 25.16 -21.29 10.48
C LYS A 72 24.99 -19.79 10.73
N VAL A 73 23.89 -19.21 10.26
CA VAL A 73 23.54 -17.81 10.56
C VAL A 73 23.35 -17.62 12.07
N ARG A 74 22.57 -18.48 12.72
CA ARG A 74 22.35 -18.41 14.18
C ARG A 74 23.66 -18.46 14.96
N GLN A 75 24.55 -19.39 14.61
CA GLN A 75 25.86 -19.51 15.25
C GLN A 75 26.67 -18.22 15.14
N LEU A 76 26.79 -17.65 13.93
CA LEU A 76 27.52 -16.39 13.72
C LEU A 76 26.97 -15.25 14.59
N LEU A 77 25.66 -15.15 14.71
CA LEU A 77 25.00 -14.13 15.54
C LEU A 77 25.29 -14.34 17.04
N PHE A 78 25.23 -15.58 17.53
CA PHE A 78 25.51 -15.87 18.94
C PHE A 78 27.00 -15.73 19.30
N GLU A 79 27.90 -15.92 18.34
CA GLU A 79 29.34 -15.65 18.49
C GLU A 79 29.68 -14.14 18.39
N GLY A 80 28.69 -13.27 18.18
CA GLY A 80 28.89 -11.82 18.04
C GLY A 80 29.41 -11.37 16.66
N LYS A 81 29.46 -12.28 15.67
CA LYS A 81 29.92 -12.01 14.29
C LYS A 81 28.77 -11.47 13.43
N PHE A 82 28.19 -10.34 13.84
CA PHE A 82 26.95 -9.82 13.25
C PHE A 82 27.04 -9.51 11.75
N ALA A 83 28.13 -8.88 11.30
CA ALA A 83 28.29 -8.52 9.90
C ALA A 83 28.40 -9.75 8.97
N GLU A 84 29.02 -10.83 9.45
CA GLU A 84 29.10 -12.09 8.71
C GLU A 84 27.76 -12.82 8.71
N GLY A 85 27.08 -12.87 9.86
CA GLY A 85 25.75 -13.44 9.99
C GLY A 85 24.72 -12.77 9.09
N ASP A 86 24.69 -11.43 9.08
CA ASP A 86 23.81 -10.62 8.22
C ASP A 86 24.10 -10.86 6.74
N ARG A 87 25.37 -10.81 6.33
CA ARG A 87 25.76 -11.08 4.94
C ARG A 87 25.31 -12.47 4.49
N LEU A 88 25.52 -13.50 5.31
CA LEU A 88 25.09 -14.86 4.99
C LEU A 88 23.56 -14.96 4.92
N ALA A 89 22.85 -14.30 5.83
CA ALA A 89 21.38 -14.26 5.83
C ALA A 89 20.84 -13.61 4.54
N GLN A 90 21.39 -12.47 4.15
CA GLN A 90 21.00 -11.78 2.91
C GLN A 90 21.22 -12.65 1.66
N GLN A 91 22.30 -13.44 1.64
CA GLN A 91 22.64 -14.27 0.49
C GLN A 91 21.84 -15.58 0.42
N LYS A 92 21.56 -16.20 1.57
CA LYS A 92 21.11 -17.61 1.62
C LYS A 92 19.76 -17.83 2.29
N ILE A 93 19.27 -16.87 3.09
CA ILE A 93 17.99 -16.98 3.79
C ILE A 93 16.89 -16.20 3.06
N MET A 94 17.20 -15.00 2.57
CA MET A 94 16.21 -14.14 1.94
C MET A 94 15.56 -14.80 0.72
N GLY A 95 14.25 -14.61 0.60
CA GLY A 95 13.48 -15.09 -0.55
C GLY A 95 13.93 -14.40 -1.84
N LYS A 96 13.64 -15.04 -2.98
CA LYS A 96 14.05 -14.51 -4.30
C LYS A 96 13.54 -13.09 -4.49
N ARG A 97 14.42 -12.23 -5.04
CA ARG A 97 14.08 -10.85 -5.38
C ARG A 97 13.03 -10.86 -6.49
N ILE A 98 11.99 -10.05 -6.30
CA ILE A 98 10.92 -9.87 -7.29
C ILE A 98 11.41 -8.84 -8.32
N ASP A 99 11.09 -9.07 -9.60
CA ASP A 99 11.36 -8.11 -10.66
C ASP A 99 10.62 -6.78 -10.40
N ALA A 100 11.25 -5.67 -10.78
CA ALA A 100 10.62 -4.36 -10.65
C ALA A 100 9.28 -4.31 -11.38
N GLY A 101 8.26 -3.73 -10.72
CA GLY A 101 6.92 -3.56 -11.30
C GLY A 101 6.01 -4.79 -11.21
N LYS A 102 6.42 -5.90 -10.58
CA LYS A 102 5.51 -7.00 -10.21
C LYS A 102 5.01 -6.83 -8.78
N HIS A 103 3.78 -7.28 -8.51
CA HIS A 103 3.10 -7.19 -7.21
C HIS A 103 2.96 -5.75 -6.70
N THR A 104 2.74 -4.80 -7.61
CA THR A 104 2.47 -3.39 -7.28
C THR A 104 1.00 -3.08 -7.50
N TYR A 105 0.36 -2.44 -6.52
CA TYR A 105 -1.01 -1.94 -6.66
C TYR A 105 -1.09 -0.92 -7.80
N GLN A 106 -2.16 -0.95 -8.59
CA GLN A 106 -2.33 -0.06 -9.75
C GLN A 106 -3.58 0.81 -9.62
N THR A 107 -3.52 1.99 -10.24
CA THR A 107 -4.72 2.79 -10.50
C THR A 107 -5.58 2.09 -11.53
N LEU A 108 -6.91 2.14 -11.36
CA LEU A 108 -7.84 1.65 -12.38
C LEU A 108 -7.89 2.61 -13.57
N GLY A 109 -7.78 3.91 -13.31
CA GLY A 109 -7.80 4.96 -14.33
C GLY A 109 -8.48 6.22 -13.81
N ASP A 110 -8.91 7.06 -14.74
CA ASP A 110 -9.68 8.27 -14.48
C ASP A 110 -11.00 8.21 -15.26
N LEU A 111 -12.08 8.71 -14.65
CA LEU A 111 -13.37 8.99 -15.28
C LEU A 111 -13.54 10.50 -15.49
#